data_AF-A0A650CQ89-F1
#
_entry.id   AF-A0A650CQ89-F1
#
_cell.length_a   1.000
_cell.length_b   1.000
_cell.length_c   1.000
_cell.angle_alpha   90.00
_cell.angle_beta   90.00
_cell.angle_gamma   90.00
#
_symmetry.space_group_name_H-M   'P 1'
#
loop_
_entity.id
_entity.type
_entity.pdbx_description
1 polymer ?
#
loop_
_entity_poly.entity_id
_entity_poly.type
_entity_poly.pdbx_seq_one_letter_code
_entity_poly.pdbx_strand_id
1 'polypeptide(L)' 'MLNLGTLADIYLKEGDEFLNKNDLVQASEKYYKATEKVTKILSNKNNIKVLSEVKNFIDGDQSFYLKRR' A
#
# COMPACT_ATOMS: atom_id res chain seq x y z
N MET A 1 0.10 2.61 23.56
CA MET A 1 0.95 2.48 22.35
C MET A 1 0.24 1.51 21.40
N LEU A 2 -0.11 1.95 20.18
CA LEU A 2 -0.63 1.04 19.15
C LEU A 2 0.48 0.04 18.80
N ASN A 3 0.19 -1.24 18.94
CA ASN A 3 1.10 -2.32 18.57
C ASN A 3 1.06 -2.44 17.05
N LEU A 4 1.97 -1.76 16.34
CA LEU A 4 2.00 -1.71 14.87
C LEU A 4 2.47 -3.08 14.34
N GLY A 5 1.53 -3.94 13.97
CA GLY A 5 1.81 -5.32 13.56
C GLY A 5 2.22 -5.46 12.09
N THR A 6 1.89 -4.48 11.23
CA THR A 6 2.11 -4.55 9.79
C THR A 6 2.49 -3.20 9.17
N LEU A 7 3.08 -3.22 7.96
CA LEU A 7 3.34 -2.02 7.17
C LEU A 7 2.08 -1.20 6.90
N ALA A 8 0.91 -1.83 6.85
CA ALA A 8 -0.36 -1.13 6.70
C ALA A 8 -0.65 -0.24 7.91
N ASP A 9 -0.41 -0.73 9.13
CA ASP A 9 -0.64 0.02 10.36
C ASP A 9 0.28 1.26 10.44
N ILE A 10 1.52 1.12 9.96
CA ILE A 10 2.48 2.24 9.89
C ILE A 10 1.96 3.33 8.95
N TYR A 11 1.53 2.96 7.74
CA TYR A 11 0.99 3.92 6.78
C TYR A 11 -0.32 4.56 7.26
N LEU A 12 -1.16 3.82 7.98
CA LEU A 12 -2.39 4.36 8.53
C LEU A 12 -2.10 5.44 9.57
N LYS A 13 -1.15 5.17 10.48
CA LYS A 13 -0.68 6.15 11.47
C LYS A 13 -0.03 7.38 10.83
N GLU A 14 0.83 7.18 9.82
CA GLU A 14 1.40 8.30 9.07
C GLU A 14 0.31 9.15 8.40
N GLY A 15 -0.71 8.51 7.83
CA GLY A 15 -1.88 9.18 7.25
C GLY A 15 -2.62 10.04 8.27
N ASP A 16 -2.85 9.51 9.48
CA ASP A 16 -3.45 10.26 10.59
C ASP A 16 -2.60 11.48 10.99
N GLU A 17 -1.26 11.32 11.02
CA GLU A 17 -0.34 12.42 11.32
C GLU A 17 -0.38 13.54 10.26
N PHE A 18 -0.50 13.20 8.97
CA PHE A 18 -0.67 14.20 7.90
C PHE A 18 -2.07 14.84 7.93
N LEU A 19 -3.10 14.05 8.22
CA LEU A 19 -4.47 14.54 8.35
C LEU A 19 -4.57 15.57 9.50
N ASN A 20 -3.94 15.29 10.64
CA ASN A 20 -3.87 16.22 11.78
C ASN A 20 -3.13 17.52 11.45
N LYS A 21 -2.27 17.52 10.43
CA LYS A 21 -1.58 18.72 9.90
C LYS A 21 -2.37 19.42 8.78
N ASN A 22 -3.60 18.97 8.48
CA ASN A 22 -4.39 19.39 7.32
C ASN A 22 -3.71 19.17 5.96
N ASP A 23 -2.71 18.29 5.88
CA ASP A 23 -2.10 17.89 4.62
C ASP A 23 -2.88 16.73 4.00
N LEU A 24 -3.99 17.08 3.34
CA LEU A 24 -4.91 16.12 2.75
C LEU A 24 -4.27 15.29 1.62
N VAL A 25 -3.31 15.86 0.89
CA VAL A 25 -2.65 15.18 -0.23
C VAL A 25 -1.78 14.05 0.30
N GLN A 26 -0.92 14.35 1.28
CA GLN A 26 -0.05 13.34 1.88
C GLN A 26 -0.86 12.30 2.67
N ALA A 27 -1.88 12.74 3.42
CA ALA A 27 -2.77 11.81 4.13
C ALA A 27 -3.43 10.81 3.16
N SER A 28 -3.96 11.30 2.03
CA SER A 28 -4.58 10.45 1.01
C SER A 28 -3.61 9.43 0.42
N GLU A 29 -2.36 9.84 0.13
CA GLU A 29 -1.34 8.93 -0.38
C GLU A 29 -1.03 7.80 0.62
N LYS A 30 -0.93 8.13 1.91
CA LYS A 30 -0.64 7.15 2.97
C LYS A 30 -1.80 6.18 3.19
N TYR A 31 -3.04 6.67 3.19
CA TYR A 31 -4.22 5.79 3.28
C TYR A 31 -4.34 4.86 2.08
N TYR A 32 -4.00 5.34 0.88
CA TYR A 32 -3.95 4.48 -0.31
C TYR A 32 -2.93 3.35 -0.14
N LYS A 33 -1.70 3.68 0.28
CA LYS A 33 -0.64 2.68 0.55
C LYS A 33 -1.01 1.69 1.65
N ALA A 34 -1.68 2.14 2.71
CA ALA A 34 -2.20 1.26 3.75
C ALA A 34 -3.22 0.27 3.16
N THR A 35 -4.18 0.76 2.37
CA THR A 35 -5.21 -0.05 1.72
C THR A 35 -4.61 -1.08 0.76
N GLU A 36 -3.61 -0.69 -0.03
CA GLU A 36 -2.89 -1.57 -0.94
C GLU A 36 -2.24 -2.74 -0.17
N LYS A 37 -1.57 -2.45 0.96
CA LYS A 37 -0.93 -3.47 1.79
C LYS A 37 -1.94 -4.41 2.44
N VAL A 38 -3.04 -3.89 2.99
CA VAL A 38 -4.11 -4.74 3.55
C VAL A 38 -4.71 -5.64 2.49
N THR A 39 -5.00 -5.09 1.31
CA THR A 39 -5.58 -5.85 0.19
C THR A 39 -4.65 -7.00 -0.23
N LYS A 40 -3.33 -6.76 -0.32
CA LYS A 40 -2.33 -7.79 -0.60
C LYS A 40 -2.29 -8.88 0.49
N ILE A 41 -2.29 -8.49 1.77
CA ILE A 41 -2.28 -9.43 2.91
C ILE A 41 -3.54 -10.30 2.90
N LEU A 42 -4.72 -9.69 2.78
CA LEU A 42 -6.01 -10.40 2.75
C LEU A 42 -6.11 -11.34 1.55
N SER A 43 -5.68 -10.88 0.38
CA SER A 43 -5.76 -11.67 -0.84
C SER A 43 -4.79 -12.87 -0.80
N ASN A 44 -3.61 -12.72 -0.20
CA ASN A 44 -2.71 -13.85 0.09
C ASN A 44 -3.35 -14.82 1.10
N LYS A 45 -3.94 -14.31 2.18
CA LYS A 45 -4.59 -15.12 3.22
C LYS A 45 -5.77 -15.94 2.65
N ASN A 46 -6.50 -15.37 1.70
CA ASN A 46 -7.63 -16.00 1.04
C ASN A 46 -7.24 -16.80 -0.22
N ASN A 47 -5.94 -16.96 -0.52
CA ASN A 47 -5.45 -17.66 -1.71
C ASN A 47 -6.12 -17.22 -3.03
N ILE A 48 -6.33 -15.91 -3.20
CA ILE A 48 -6.94 -15.38 -4.42
C ILE A 48 -5.95 -15.53 -5.59
N LYS A 49 -6.18 -16.55 -6.44
CA LYS A 49 -5.29 -16.91 -7.56
C LYS A 49 -4.99 -15.76 -8.53
N VAL A 50 -5.95 -14.86 -8.74
CA VAL A 50 -5.80 -13.66 -9.60
C VAL A 50 -4.59 -12.80 -9.19
N LEU A 51 -4.19 -12.79 -7.90
CA LEU A 51 -2.98 -12.08 -7.49
C LEU A 51 -1.70 -12.62 -8.12
N SER A 52 -1.60 -13.93 -8.33
CA SER A 52 -0.40 -14.54 -8.92
C SER A 52 -0.21 -14.12 -10.38
N GLU A 53 -1.31 -13.87 -11.09
CA GLU A 53 -1.32 -13.35 -12.45
C GLU A 53 -0.92 -11.87 -12.49
N VAL A 54 -1.46 -11.07 -11.56
CA VAL A 54 -1.15 -9.64 -11.44
C VAL A 54 0.29 -9.38 -10.99
N LYS A 55 0.88 -10.26 -10.17
CA LYS A 55 2.27 -10.11 -9.70
C LYS A 55 3.27 -10.15 -10.86
N ASN A 56 3.04 -11.04 -11.83
CA ASN A 56 3.83 -11.12 -13.06
C ASN A 56 3.68 -9.86 -13.94
N PHE A 57 2.53 -9.20 -13.87
CA PHE A 57 2.27 -7.97 -14.62
C PHE A 57 2.97 -6.75 -13.99
N ILE A 58 2.90 -6.61 -12.67
CA ILE A 58 3.49 -5.46 -11.94
C ILE A 58 5.03 -5.50 -11.95
N ASP A 59 5.65 -6.69 -11.79
CA ASP A 59 7.12 -6.80 -11.84
C ASP A 59 7.67 -6.48 -13.26
N GLY A 60 6.88 -6.74 -14.31
CA GLY A 60 7.18 -6.29 -15.68
C GLY A 60 7.01 -4.78 -15.90
N ASP A 61 6.02 -4.18 -15.24
CA ASP A 61 5.64 -2.77 -15.42
C ASP A 61 6.49 -1.80 -14.56
N GLN A 62 6.99 -2.22 -13.40
CA GLN A 62 7.98 -1.44 -12.63
C GLN A 62 9.26 -1.17 -13.45
N SER A 63 9.65 -2.10 -14.32
CA SER A 63 10.75 -1.88 -15.26
C SER A 63 10.43 -0.84 -16.34
N PHE A 64 9.16 -0.58 -16.62
CA PHE A 64 8.70 0.43 -17.58
C PHE A 64 8.74 1.84 -16.96
N TYR A 65 8.29 1.98 -15.71
CA TYR A 65 8.32 3.26 -14.99
C TYR A 65 9.74 3.69 -14.57
N LEU A 66 10.63 2.75 -14.28
CA LEU A 66 12.04 3.05 -13.93
C LEU A 66 12.91 3.40 -15.15
N LYS A 67 12.48 3.07 -16.38
CA LYS A 67 13.26 3.31 -17.61
C LYS A 67 13.02 4.68 -18.26
N ARG A 68 12.10 5.48 -17.70
CA ARG A 68 11.75 6.83 -18.15
C ARG A 68 12.31 7.96 -17.28
N ARG A 69 13.21 7.64 -16.33
CA ARG A 69 13.98 8.63 -15.57
C ARG A 69 15.44 8.63 -15.99
#